data_AF-A0A835RLE7-F1
#
_entry.id   AF-A0A835RLE7-F1
#
_cell.length_a   1.000
_cell.length_b   1.000
_cell.length_c   1.000
_cell.angle_alpha   90.00
_cell.angle_beta   90.00
_cell.angle_gamma   90.00
#
_symmetry.space_group_name_H-M   'P 1'
#
loop_
_entity.id
_entity.type
_entity.pdbx_description
1 polymer ?
#
loop_
_entity_poly.entity_id
_entity_poly.type
_entity_poly.pdbx_seq_one_letter_code
_entity_poly.pdbx_strand_id
1 'polypeptide(L)'
;MLNKSLKFLLMVLLMSLEYSYPKASINDSDLDVLQLTEVSVLAAGLLPVLCKCVENIECFDLSVASMDLLLKMVLPPDIWVHVLHESIHLEHLIQIMHQQNSRVSVAVAFNFFLTVAQTKGGAEMLCSNNLLSYLKIFLSNLVDEEPNPDEACFSNNGYKDDKHAHLLGLGFAIITAAIQSLHDDSSVFDIFDGTIRDFIAEAYTVFYFVSAPNLPSEGQSIKKKRIQGSPTSLTALRLVEHYLSLICLLEGQQSHQKRGLQEIDLDLRQKSIRLLSFISKEAQHAGEPSYNRTIPFICLPSLKEEAESNKTPSFICSNHGWFMVSALCLSSKARVSNVEKSEMPLVTRDKENASTHAQPTHLSDILAIQIYRIAALLLTHLCIQAKIVTDRAQEVGHIDLLCFPDLPMPDILHGLQDQTIAIVLDVCEASKSSTMSTEAESVCLLMLQILEKSFYLEFFVMQSCDIRPVLGRVDDISREIRSLIKEVKQHEHLEPMLASLRQIILLLYPGLIQTIGYM
;
A
#
# COMPACT_ATOMS: atom_id res chain seq x y z
N MET A 1 -43.88 -7.09 3.66
CA MET A 1 -43.87 -5.66 4.02
C MET A 1 -42.82 -5.36 5.07
N LEU A 2 -42.73 -6.12 6.17
CA LEU A 2 -41.76 -5.92 7.26
C LEU A 2 -40.29 -5.87 6.79
N ASN A 3 -39.84 -6.82 5.96
CA ASN A 3 -38.46 -6.82 5.43
C ASN A 3 -38.13 -5.59 4.57
N LYS A 4 -39.09 -5.07 3.80
CA LYS A 4 -38.87 -3.86 2.99
C LYS A 4 -38.70 -2.64 3.88
N SER A 5 -39.54 -2.50 4.91
CA SER A 5 -39.43 -1.42 5.89
C SER A 5 -38.12 -1.48 6.68
N LEU A 6 -37.70 -2.69 7.09
CA LEU A 6 -36.42 -2.91 7.76
C LEU A 6 -35.23 -2.55 6.85
N LYS A 7 -35.28 -2.93 5.57
CA LYS A 7 -34.26 -2.57 4.59
C LYS A 7 -34.14 -1.06 4.41
N PHE A 8 -35.25 -0.33 4.33
CA PHE A 8 -35.23 1.13 4.27
C PHE A 8 -34.66 1.76 5.54
N LEU A 9 -35.00 1.23 6.72
CA LEU A 9 -34.43 1.69 7.98
C LEU A 9 -32.90 1.51 8.02
N LEU A 10 -32.40 0.35 7.63
CA LEU A 10 -30.96 0.07 7.54
C LEU A 10 -30.28 0.98 6.52
N MET A 11 -30.92 1.26 5.39
CA MET A 11 -30.37 2.17 4.39
C MET A 11 -30.29 3.61 4.90
N VAL A 12 -31.31 4.07 5.63
CA VAL A 12 -31.28 5.39 6.29
C VAL A 12 -30.17 5.43 7.35
N LEU A 13 -30.05 4.39 8.17
CA LEU A 13 -28.99 4.28 9.17
C LEU A 13 -27.61 4.35 8.53
N LEU A 14 -27.36 3.56 7.48
CA LEU A 14 -26.09 3.55 6.76
C LEU A 14 -25.77 4.92 6.18
N MET A 15 -26.74 5.58 5.52
CA MET A 15 -26.56 6.93 4.99
C MET A 15 -26.29 7.96 6.08
N SER A 16 -26.92 7.83 7.25
CA SER A 16 -26.64 8.70 8.40
C SER A 16 -25.23 8.50 8.93
N LEU A 17 -24.77 7.24 9.04
CA LEU A 17 -23.40 6.92 9.47
C LEU A 17 -22.35 7.39 8.46
N GLU A 18 -22.60 7.21 7.16
CA GLU A 18 -21.73 7.71 6.09
C GLU A 18 -21.68 9.24 6.04
N TYR A 19 -22.80 9.92 6.28
CA TYR A 19 -22.84 11.38 6.34
C TYR A 19 -22.13 11.93 7.59
N SER A 20 -22.25 11.21 8.71
CA SER A 20 -21.53 11.50 9.94
C SER A 20 -20.05 11.10 9.90
N TYR A 21 -19.60 10.40 8.85
CA TYR A 21 -18.20 10.07 8.64
C TYR A 21 -17.41 11.36 8.37
N PRO A 22 -16.61 11.89 9.31
CA PRO A 22 -15.82 13.08 9.05
C PRO A 22 -14.76 12.70 8.02
N LYS A 23 -14.79 13.34 6.84
CA LYS A 23 -13.54 13.54 6.10
C LYS A 23 -12.65 14.37 7.03
N ALA A 24 -11.56 13.78 7.48
CA ALA A 24 -10.65 14.30 8.51
C ALA A 24 -10.53 15.83 8.53
N SER A 25 -11.14 16.46 9.54
CA SER A 25 -10.75 17.78 10.05
C SER A 25 -11.27 17.90 11.48
N ILE A 26 -10.47 17.45 12.44
CA ILE A 26 -10.78 17.57 13.87
C ILE A 26 -10.43 18.99 14.30
N ASN A 27 -11.44 19.82 14.49
CA ASN A 27 -11.39 21.05 15.28
C ASN A 27 -12.82 21.35 15.76
N ASP A 28 -13.21 20.84 16.93
CA ASP A 28 -13.69 21.66 18.06
C ASP A 28 -14.32 20.86 19.21
N SER A 29 -13.79 21.09 20.41
CA SER A 29 -14.49 21.21 21.71
C SER A 29 -15.15 20.01 22.43
N ASP A 30 -14.97 20.01 23.76
CA ASP A 30 -15.46 19.05 24.78
C ASP A 30 -16.98 18.77 24.80
N LEU A 31 -17.78 19.45 23.98
CA LEU A 31 -19.22 19.19 23.82
C LEU A 31 -19.48 17.94 22.97
N ASP A 32 -18.55 17.57 22.08
CA ASP A 32 -18.62 16.38 21.23
C ASP A 32 -18.45 15.08 22.01
N VAL A 33 -17.71 15.09 23.12
CA VAL A 33 -17.41 13.87 23.91
C VAL A 33 -18.67 13.33 24.59
N LEU A 34 -19.52 14.19 25.15
CA LEU A 34 -20.79 13.79 25.76
C LEU A 34 -21.78 13.24 24.72
N GLN A 35 -21.89 13.88 23.57
CA GLN A 35 -22.75 13.39 22.49
C GLN A 35 -22.24 12.06 21.92
N LEU A 36 -20.92 11.88 21.79
CA LEU A 36 -20.30 10.63 21.38
C LEU A 36 -20.54 9.50 22.39
N THR A 37 -20.59 9.80 23.71
CA THR A 37 -20.93 8.80 24.72
C THR A 37 -22.41 8.35 24.66
N GLU A 38 -23.36 9.26 24.41
CA GLU A 38 -24.76 8.87 24.23
C GLU A 38 -24.98 8.07 22.93
N VAL A 39 -24.32 8.49 21.85
CA VAL A 39 -24.36 7.78 20.55
C VAL A 39 -23.71 6.40 20.66
N SER A 40 -22.63 6.23 21.42
CA SER A 40 -21.99 4.93 21.63
C SER A 40 -22.84 3.96 22.46
N VAL A 41 -23.58 4.44 23.47
CA VAL A 41 -24.54 3.60 24.22
C VAL A 41 -25.69 3.13 23.32
N LEU A 42 -26.24 4.02 22.48
CA LEU A 42 -27.28 3.67 21.51
C LEU A 42 -26.77 2.70 20.44
N ALA A 43 -25.55 2.92 19.95
CA ALA A 43 -24.89 2.04 18.99
C ALA A 43 -24.62 0.65 19.56
N ALA A 44 -24.20 0.57 20.84
CA ALA A 44 -23.98 -0.70 21.53
C ALA A 44 -25.29 -1.49 21.66
N GLY A 45 -26.41 -0.81 21.94
CA GLY A 45 -27.74 -1.41 21.96
C GLY A 45 -28.28 -1.81 20.58
N LEU A 46 -27.83 -1.14 19.51
CA LEU A 46 -28.20 -1.46 18.13
C LEU A 46 -27.44 -2.69 17.59
N LEU A 47 -26.23 -2.93 18.06
CA LEU A 47 -25.34 -3.98 17.54
C LEU A 47 -25.96 -5.41 17.60
N PRO A 48 -26.61 -5.85 18.68
CA PRO A 48 -27.31 -7.15 18.70
C PRO A 48 -28.46 -7.23 17.71
N VAL A 49 -29.18 -6.12 17.49
CA VAL A 49 -30.27 -6.04 16.52
C VAL A 49 -29.72 -6.22 15.10
N LEU A 50 -28.59 -5.58 14.80
CA LEU A 50 -27.91 -5.75 13.52
C LEU A 50 -27.41 -7.18 13.35
N CYS A 51 -26.80 -7.79 14.38
CA CYS A 51 -26.37 -9.19 14.35
C CYS A 51 -27.53 -10.13 13.98
N LYS A 52 -28.72 -9.89 14.53
CA LYS A 52 -29.93 -10.66 14.17
C LYS A 52 -30.40 -10.39 12.74
N CYS A 53 -30.28 -9.16 12.27
CA CYS A 53 -30.63 -8.80 10.88
C CYS A 53 -29.71 -9.46 9.84
N VAL A 54 -28.47 -9.79 10.20
CA VAL A 54 -27.52 -10.52 9.33
C VAL A 54 -28.05 -11.91 8.97
N GLU A 55 -28.85 -12.55 9.83
CA GLU A 55 -29.46 -13.86 9.53
C GLU A 55 -30.41 -13.82 8.33
N ASN A 56 -30.90 -12.62 7.95
CA ASN A 56 -31.74 -12.43 6.79
C ASN A 56 -30.91 -12.00 5.57
N ILE A 57 -30.88 -12.86 4.56
CA ILE A 57 -30.20 -12.66 3.26
C ILE A 57 -30.51 -11.28 2.64
N GLU A 58 -31.76 -10.80 2.71
CA GLU A 58 -32.15 -9.52 2.09
C GLU A 58 -31.57 -8.27 2.79
N CYS A 59 -31.20 -8.42 4.06
CA CYS A 59 -30.68 -7.36 4.93
C CYS A 59 -29.19 -7.53 5.23
N PHE A 60 -28.58 -8.62 4.79
CA PHE A 60 -27.19 -8.99 5.08
C PHE A 60 -26.21 -7.85 4.79
N ASP A 61 -26.09 -7.42 3.53
CA ASP A 61 -25.10 -6.41 3.12
C ASP A 61 -25.22 -5.11 3.92
N LEU A 62 -26.46 -4.60 4.08
CA LEU A 62 -26.72 -3.37 4.81
C LEU A 62 -26.44 -3.49 6.31
N SER A 63 -26.75 -4.64 6.91
CA SER A 63 -26.52 -4.88 8.33
C SER A 63 -25.03 -4.97 8.61
N VAL A 64 -24.29 -5.76 7.81
CA VAL A 64 -22.84 -5.93 7.95
C VAL A 64 -22.11 -4.61 7.69
N ALA A 65 -22.47 -3.84 6.66
CA ALA A 65 -21.87 -2.54 6.39
C ALA A 65 -22.15 -1.52 7.52
N SER A 66 -23.36 -1.55 8.09
CA SER A 66 -23.70 -0.70 9.23
C SER A 66 -22.91 -1.09 10.48
N MET A 67 -22.74 -2.39 10.74
CA MET A 67 -21.89 -2.87 11.83
C MET A 67 -20.45 -2.41 11.64
N ASP A 68 -19.89 -2.59 10.44
CA ASP A 68 -18.52 -2.15 10.10
C ASP A 68 -18.28 -0.66 10.41
N LEU A 69 -19.19 0.22 9.99
CA LEU A 69 -19.09 1.65 10.28
C LEU A 69 -19.22 1.97 11.77
N LEU A 70 -20.12 1.30 12.49
CA LEU A 70 -20.29 1.50 13.94
C LEU A 70 -19.03 1.11 14.71
N LEU A 71 -18.38 0.00 14.33
CA LEU A 71 -17.13 -0.45 14.95
C LEU A 71 -15.98 0.52 14.67
N LYS A 72 -15.90 1.09 13.46
CA LYS A 72 -14.83 2.03 13.09
C LYS A 72 -14.94 3.38 13.79
N MET A 73 -16.17 3.87 13.96
CA MET A 73 -16.41 5.29 14.25
C MET A 73 -16.93 5.56 15.66
N VAL A 74 -17.70 4.64 16.22
CA VAL A 74 -18.55 4.93 17.37
C VAL A 74 -18.22 4.07 18.58
N LEU A 75 -17.91 2.79 18.37
CA LEU A 75 -17.76 1.84 19.46
C LEU A 75 -16.29 1.53 19.76
N PRO A 76 -15.83 1.70 21.02
CA PRO A 76 -14.50 1.25 21.40
C PRO A 76 -14.44 -0.29 21.43
N PRO A 77 -13.27 -0.88 21.12
CA PRO A 77 -13.02 -2.34 21.12
C PRO A 77 -13.57 -3.08 22.34
N ASP A 78 -13.35 -2.54 23.53
CA ASP A 78 -13.71 -3.19 24.79
C ASP A 78 -15.22 -3.40 24.94
N ILE A 79 -16.05 -2.56 24.31
CA ILE A 79 -17.51 -2.64 24.41
C ILE A 79 -18.06 -3.62 23.37
N TRP A 80 -17.63 -3.51 22.12
CA TRP A 80 -18.23 -4.29 21.04
C TRP A 80 -17.73 -5.73 20.98
N VAL A 81 -16.50 -6.03 21.43
CA VAL A 81 -15.96 -7.41 21.39
C VAL A 81 -16.85 -8.36 22.18
N HIS A 82 -17.26 -7.97 23.39
CA HIS A 82 -18.16 -8.76 24.22
C HIS A 82 -19.54 -8.94 23.58
N VAL A 83 -20.12 -7.84 23.06
CA VAL A 83 -21.45 -7.87 22.44
C VAL A 83 -21.46 -8.73 21.18
N LEU A 84 -20.45 -8.63 20.34
CA LEU A 84 -20.32 -9.47 19.14
C LEU A 84 -20.13 -10.93 19.51
N HIS A 85 -19.22 -11.24 20.45
CA HIS A 85 -18.97 -12.62 20.86
C HIS A 85 -20.25 -13.32 21.34
N GLU A 86 -21.16 -12.60 22.01
CA GLU A 86 -22.44 -13.16 22.47
C GLU A 86 -23.54 -13.17 21.39
N SER A 87 -23.52 -12.22 20.46
CA SER A 87 -24.65 -11.97 19.55
C SER A 87 -24.43 -12.48 18.12
N ILE A 88 -23.18 -12.66 17.70
CA ILE A 88 -22.83 -12.99 16.32
C ILE A 88 -22.45 -14.47 16.19
N HIS A 89 -23.16 -15.18 15.30
CA HIS A 89 -22.81 -16.54 14.91
C HIS A 89 -21.98 -16.46 13.61
N LEU A 90 -20.66 -16.35 13.74
CA LEU A 90 -19.72 -16.23 12.61
C LEU A 90 -19.87 -17.35 11.57
N GLU A 91 -20.18 -18.58 12.02
CA GLU A 91 -20.47 -19.71 11.14
C GLU A 91 -21.68 -19.45 10.22
N HIS A 92 -22.71 -18.80 10.74
CA HIS A 92 -23.91 -18.47 9.97
C HIS A 92 -23.64 -17.35 8.95
N LEU A 93 -22.78 -16.39 9.31
CA LEU A 93 -22.26 -15.37 8.40
C LEU A 93 -21.57 -16.00 7.20
N ILE A 94 -20.66 -16.94 7.46
CA ILE A 94 -19.93 -17.69 6.43
C ILE A 94 -20.89 -18.51 5.55
N GLN A 95 -21.90 -19.16 6.14
CA GLN A 95 -22.91 -19.90 5.39
C GLN A 95 -23.73 -19.00 4.46
N ILE A 96 -24.16 -17.82 4.92
CA ILE A 96 -24.93 -16.88 4.09
C ILE A 96 -24.08 -16.35 2.93
N MET A 97 -22.79 -16.07 3.18
CA MET A 97 -21.86 -15.67 2.11
C MET A 97 -21.74 -16.75 1.03
N HIS A 98 -21.63 -18.02 1.41
CA HIS A 98 -21.62 -19.14 0.47
C HIS A 98 -22.93 -19.26 -0.31
N GLN A 99 -24.08 -19.05 0.33
CA GLN A 99 -25.39 -19.13 -0.32
C GLN A 99 -25.63 -18.00 -1.34
N GLN A 100 -25.18 -16.78 -1.05
CA GLN A 100 -25.39 -15.63 -1.93
C GLN A 100 -24.48 -15.65 -3.16
N ASN A 101 -23.30 -16.28 -3.08
CA ASN A 101 -22.28 -16.36 -4.14
C ASN A 101 -22.03 -15.00 -4.86
N SER A 102 -22.18 -13.89 -4.14
CA SER A 102 -22.08 -12.53 -4.65
C SER A 102 -20.75 -11.91 -4.21
N ARG A 103 -19.89 -11.55 -5.17
CA ARG A 103 -18.59 -10.92 -4.89
C ARG A 103 -18.71 -9.62 -4.08
N VAL A 104 -19.81 -8.88 -4.25
CA VAL A 104 -20.06 -7.62 -3.51
C VAL A 104 -20.34 -7.92 -2.04
N SER A 105 -21.20 -8.90 -1.77
CA SER A 105 -21.57 -9.32 -0.42
C SER A 105 -20.38 -9.91 0.34
N VAL A 106 -19.52 -10.64 -0.37
CA VAL A 106 -18.25 -11.11 0.19
C VAL A 106 -17.31 -9.95 0.53
N ALA A 107 -17.18 -8.95 -0.35
CA ALA A 107 -16.35 -7.77 -0.07
C ALA A 107 -16.86 -6.98 1.16
N VAL A 108 -18.18 -6.83 1.32
CA VAL A 108 -18.78 -6.19 2.49
C VAL A 108 -18.42 -6.94 3.78
N ALA A 109 -18.56 -8.27 3.77
CA ALA A 109 -18.21 -9.08 4.94
C ALA A 109 -16.70 -9.11 5.22
N PHE A 110 -15.85 -9.11 4.19
CA PHE A 110 -14.39 -9.03 4.36
C PHE A 110 -13.95 -7.70 4.96
N ASN A 111 -14.56 -6.57 4.57
CA ASN A 111 -14.30 -5.28 5.21
C ASN A 111 -14.66 -5.31 6.70
N PHE A 112 -15.80 -5.91 7.05
CA PHE A 112 -16.18 -6.12 8.44
C PHE A 112 -15.18 -7.00 9.20
N PHE A 113 -14.76 -8.13 8.62
CA PHE A 113 -13.75 -8.99 9.25
C PHE A 113 -12.40 -8.30 9.42
N LEU A 114 -12.00 -7.45 8.48
CA LEU A 114 -10.77 -6.67 8.59
C LEU A 114 -10.84 -5.73 9.81
N THR A 115 -11.96 -5.04 10.01
CA THR A 115 -12.17 -4.17 11.17
C THR A 115 -12.15 -4.94 12.48
N VAL A 116 -12.76 -6.12 12.51
CA VAL A 116 -12.73 -6.99 13.69
C VAL A 116 -11.31 -7.51 13.98
N ALA A 117 -10.55 -7.86 12.94
CA ALA A 117 -9.19 -8.40 13.07
C ALA A 117 -8.15 -7.38 13.59
N GLN A 118 -8.44 -6.08 13.53
CA GLN A 118 -7.55 -5.02 14.02
C GLN A 118 -7.44 -4.94 15.55
N THR A 119 -8.28 -5.66 16.29
CA THR A 119 -8.23 -5.71 17.76
C THR A 119 -7.88 -7.11 18.23
N LYS A 120 -7.21 -7.22 19.38
CA LYS A 120 -6.80 -8.52 19.94
C LYS A 120 -7.99 -9.45 20.17
N GLY A 121 -9.02 -8.99 20.89
CA GLY A 121 -10.21 -9.80 21.17
C GLY A 121 -11.02 -10.16 19.92
N GLY A 122 -11.06 -9.27 18.92
CA GLY A 122 -11.68 -9.58 17.63
C GLY A 122 -10.89 -10.62 16.83
N ALA A 123 -9.56 -10.51 16.78
CA ALA A 123 -8.70 -11.49 16.13
C ALA A 123 -8.80 -12.88 16.79
N GLU A 124 -8.83 -12.96 18.12
CA GLU A 124 -9.04 -14.20 18.89
C GLU A 124 -10.39 -14.84 18.53
N MET A 125 -11.45 -14.04 18.44
CA MET A 125 -12.78 -14.48 18.03
C MET A 125 -12.78 -15.05 16.60
N LEU A 126 -12.16 -14.38 15.64
CA LEU A 126 -12.10 -14.86 14.25
C LEU A 126 -11.29 -16.16 14.12
N CYS A 127 -10.19 -16.28 14.87
CA CYS A 127 -9.35 -17.49 14.87
C CYS A 127 -10.08 -18.68 15.50
N SER A 128 -10.77 -18.46 16.62
CA SER A 128 -11.54 -19.50 17.33
C SER A 128 -12.70 -20.07 16.50
N ASN A 129 -13.21 -19.29 15.54
CA ASN A 129 -14.31 -19.66 14.64
C ASN A 129 -13.85 -20.20 13.27
N ASN A 130 -12.60 -20.63 13.12
CA ASN A 130 -12.06 -21.23 11.88
C ASN A 130 -12.15 -20.33 10.63
N LEU A 131 -12.21 -19.00 10.76
CA LEU A 131 -12.28 -18.08 9.62
C LEU A 131 -11.16 -18.32 8.60
N LEU A 132 -9.97 -18.71 9.06
CA LEU A 132 -8.82 -19.00 8.20
C LEU A 132 -9.06 -20.17 7.25
N SER A 133 -9.74 -21.21 7.73
CA SER A 133 -10.12 -22.35 6.87
C SER A 133 -11.11 -21.92 5.80
N TYR A 134 -12.03 -21.01 6.14
CA TYR A 134 -12.96 -20.44 5.18
C TYR A 134 -12.25 -19.53 4.17
N LEU A 135 -11.36 -18.64 4.60
CA LEU A 135 -10.57 -17.80 3.70
C LEU A 135 -9.75 -18.65 2.72
N LYS A 136 -9.14 -19.74 3.21
CA LYS A 136 -8.44 -20.71 2.37
C LYS A 136 -9.35 -21.31 1.28
N ILE A 137 -10.50 -21.86 1.66
CA ILE A 137 -11.45 -22.45 0.69
C ILE A 137 -11.95 -21.39 -0.29
N PHE A 138 -12.30 -20.20 0.20
CA PHE A 138 -12.79 -19.11 -0.62
C PHE A 138 -11.76 -18.69 -1.68
N LEU A 139 -10.50 -18.55 -1.31
CA LEU A 139 -9.43 -18.14 -2.21
C LEU A 139 -9.07 -19.21 -3.22
N SER A 140 -9.00 -20.48 -2.80
CA SER A 140 -8.80 -21.60 -3.74
C SER A 140 -9.88 -21.63 -4.84
N ASN A 141 -11.15 -21.37 -4.48
CA ASN A 141 -12.25 -21.27 -5.43
C ASN A 141 -12.19 -20.03 -6.35
N LEU A 142 -11.47 -18.98 -5.96
CA LEU A 142 -11.22 -17.82 -6.82
C LEU A 142 -10.13 -18.09 -7.87
N VAL A 143 -9.33 -19.15 -7.68
CA VAL A 143 -8.20 -19.52 -8.56
C VAL A 143 -8.58 -20.66 -9.52
N ASP A 144 -9.44 -21.60 -9.10
CA ASP A 144 -9.83 -22.82 -9.84
C ASP A 144 -10.81 -22.61 -11.03
N GLU A 145 -10.93 -21.41 -11.60
CA GLU A 145 -11.47 -21.29 -12.96
C GLU A 145 -10.41 -21.84 -13.95
N GLU A 146 -10.43 -23.16 -14.17
CA GLU A 146 -9.56 -23.83 -15.14
C GLU A 146 -9.59 -23.10 -16.50
N PRO A 147 -8.44 -22.76 -17.09
CA PRO A 147 -8.40 -22.32 -18.47
C PRO A 147 -8.84 -23.50 -19.35
N ASN A 148 -10.03 -23.36 -19.95
CA ASN A 148 -10.62 -24.37 -20.80
C ASN A 148 -9.59 -24.86 -21.87
N PRO A 149 -9.18 -26.13 -21.87
CA PRO A 149 -8.07 -26.61 -22.69
C PRO A 149 -8.34 -26.58 -24.20
N ASP A 150 -9.62 -26.45 -24.60
CA ASP A 150 -10.05 -26.39 -26.00
C ASP A 150 -10.10 -24.98 -26.60
N GLU A 151 -9.85 -23.91 -25.81
CA GLU A 151 -9.62 -22.55 -26.32
C GLU A 151 -8.11 -22.27 -26.51
N ALA A 152 -7.48 -23.07 -27.37
CA ALA A 152 -6.13 -22.81 -27.90
C ALA A 152 -6.14 -21.61 -28.86
N CYS A 153 -6.54 -20.43 -28.39
CA CYS A 153 -6.35 -19.14 -29.03
C CYS A 153 -6.74 -18.03 -28.05
N PHE A 154 -5.81 -17.71 -27.12
CA PHE A 154 -5.75 -16.53 -26.26
C PHE A 154 -6.93 -15.56 -26.41
N SER A 155 -8.08 -15.96 -25.83
CA SER A 155 -9.21 -15.07 -25.68
C SER A 155 -8.80 -14.04 -24.64
N ASN A 156 -9.02 -12.78 -25.00
CA ASN A 156 -8.43 -11.58 -24.39
C ASN A 156 -9.06 -11.23 -23.01
N ASN A 157 -9.43 -12.25 -22.22
CA ASN A 157 -10.32 -12.16 -21.07
C ASN A 157 -9.87 -12.91 -19.80
N GLY A 158 -8.68 -13.51 -19.75
CA GLY A 158 -8.25 -14.34 -18.60
C GLY A 158 -7.81 -13.63 -17.31
N TYR A 159 -7.69 -12.30 -17.25
CA TYR A 159 -7.10 -11.61 -16.08
C TYR A 159 -7.74 -10.24 -15.75
N LYS A 160 -9.06 -10.08 -15.97
CA LYS A 160 -9.75 -8.78 -16.00
C LYS A 160 -10.88 -8.60 -14.98
N ASP A 161 -10.61 -8.67 -13.67
CA ASP A 161 -11.57 -8.07 -12.72
C ASP A 161 -10.83 -7.44 -11.53
N ASP A 162 -10.83 -6.11 -11.45
CA ASP A 162 -10.37 -5.36 -10.27
C ASP A 162 -11.03 -5.89 -8.99
N LYS A 163 -12.24 -6.47 -9.10
CA LYS A 163 -12.95 -7.09 -7.97
C LYS A 163 -12.23 -8.33 -7.43
N HIS A 164 -11.59 -9.14 -8.28
CA HIS A 164 -10.79 -10.28 -7.79
C HIS A 164 -9.57 -9.79 -7.02
N ALA A 165 -8.83 -8.83 -7.59
CA ALA A 165 -7.66 -8.25 -6.93
C ALA A 165 -8.05 -7.59 -5.60
N HIS A 166 -9.21 -6.94 -5.54
CA HIS A 166 -9.73 -6.35 -4.32
C HIS A 166 -10.03 -7.40 -3.24
N LEU A 167 -10.72 -8.48 -3.60
CA LEU A 167 -11.06 -9.57 -2.66
C LEU A 167 -9.81 -10.29 -2.13
N LEU A 168 -8.85 -10.58 -3.00
CA LEU A 168 -7.54 -11.12 -2.62
C LEU A 168 -6.81 -10.18 -1.67
N GLY A 169 -6.79 -8.87 -1.98
CA GLY A 169 -6.16 -7.85 -1.15
C GLY A 169 -6.78 -7.76 0.24
N LEU A 170 -8.11 -7.81 0.33
CA LEU A 170 -8.83 -7.87 1.60
C LEU A 170 -8.48 -9.13 2.41
N GLY A 171 -8.38 -10.30 1.75
CA GLY A 171 -7.94 -11.54 2.39
C GLY A 171 -6.55 -11.40 3.04
N PHE A 172 -5.57 -10.85 2.31
CA PHE A 172 -4.24 -10.58 2.85
C PHE A 172 -4.27 -9.58 4.00
N ALA A 173 -5.08 -8.52 3.89
CA ALA A 173 -5.21 -7.52 4.93
C ALA A 173 -5.77 -8.10 6.22
N ILE A 174 -6.80 -8.96 6.14
CA ILE A 174 -7.41 -9.62 7.31
C ILE A 174 -6.37 -10.47 8.04
N ILE A 175 -5.62 -11.29 7.30
CA ILE A 175 -4.58 -12.15 7.89
C ILE A 175 -3.48 -11.31 8.54
N THR A 176 -3.01 -10.28 7.85
CA THR A 176 -1.97 -9.37 8.36
C THR A 176 -2.44 -8.72 9.67
N ALA A 177 -3.66 -8.18 9.70
CA ALA A 177 -4.23 -7.56 10.89
C ALA A 177 -4.38 -8.55 12.04
N ALA A 178 -4.88 -9.77 11.77
CA ALA A 178 -5.04 -10.80 12.79
C ALA A 178 -3.69 -11.20 13.42
N ILE A 179 -2.64 -11.40 12.61
CA ILE A 179 -1.31 -11.74 13.12
C ILE A 179 -0.72 -10.58 13.94
N GLN A 180 -0.88 -9.33 13.49
CA GLN A 180 -0.40 -8.16 14.22
C GLN A 180 -1.10 -7.98 15.58
N SER A 181 -2.42 -8.20 15.64
CA SER A 181 -3.20 -8.08 16.86
C SER A 181 -2.89 -9.18 17.90
N LEU A 182 -2.40 -10.33 17.45
CA LEU A 182 -2.14 -11.52 18.27
C LEU A 182 -0.65 -11.73 18.60
N HIS A 183 0.21 -10.75 18.32
CA HIS A 183 1.68 -10.81 18.32
C HIS A 183 2.36 -11.51 19.53
N ASP A 184 1.67 -11.67 20.65
CA ASP A 184 2.21 -12.27 21.89
C ASP A 184 2.08 -13.81 21.96
N ASP A 185 1.25 -14.43 21.13
CA ASP A 185 0.94 -15.86 21.25
C ASP A 185 1.69 -16.70 20.21
N SER A 186 2.79 -17.34 20.64
CA SER A 186 3.62 -18.20 19.78
C SER A 186 2.87 -19.33 19.04
N SER A 187 1.69 -19.73 19.54
CA SER A 187 0.81 -20.74 18.91
C SER A 187 0.02 -20.21 17.70
N VAL A 188 -0.08 -18.88 17.53
CA VAL A 188 -0.80 -18.26 16.41
C VAL A 188 -0.12 -18.63 15.11
N PHE A 189 1.20 -18.56 15.04
CA PHE A 189 1.92 -18.89 13.81
C PHE A 189 1.75 -20.36 13.39
N ASP A 190 1.64 -21.30 14.32
CA ASP A 190 1.36 -22.71 13.99
C ASP A 190 -0.04 -22.90 13.38
N ILE A 191 -1.04 -22.10 13.82
CA ILE A 191 -2.39 -22.11 13.24
C ILE A 191 -2.38 -21.53 11.82
N PHE A 192 -1.52 -20.54 11.58
CA PHE A 192 -1.46 -19.85 10.30
C PHE A 192 -0.45 -20.47 9.32
N ASP A 193 0.56 -21.25 9.73
CA ASP A 193 1.67 -21.74 8.88
C ASP A 193 1.20 -22.52 7.63
N GLY A 194 0.22 -23.41 7.79
CA GLY A 194 -0.36 -24.16 6.67
C GLY A 194 -1.18 -23.28 5.72
N THR A 195 -1.87 -22.27 6.26
CA THR A 195 -2.70 -21.34 5.47
C THR A 195 -1.83 -20.32 4.75
N ILE A 196 -0.85 -19.74 5.44
CA ILE A 196 0.13 -18.79 4.89
C ILE A 196 0.90 -19.41 3.73
N ARG A 197 1.37 -20.66 3.86
CA ARG A 197 2.16 -21.31 2.80
C ARG A 197 1.36 -21.47 1.51
N ASP A 198 0.09 -21.87 1.63
CA ASP A 198 -0.82 -22.01 0.48
C ASP A 198 -1.13 -20.63 -0.13
N PHE A 199 -1.37 -19.61 0.69
CA PHE A 199 -1.59 -18.23 0.26
C PHE A 199 -0.38 -17.62 -0.47
N ILE A 200 0.84 -17.92 0.00
CA ILE A 200 2.07 -17.47 -0.66
C ILE A 200 2.27 -18.22 -1.98
N ALA A 201 1.92 -19.51 -2.06
CA ALA A 201 1.97 -20.26 -3.31
C ALA A 201 0.99 -19.68 -4.36
N GLU A 202 -0.18 -19.22 -3.92
CA GLU A 202 -1.20 -18.55 -4.75
C GLU A 202 -0.79 -17.12 -5.19
N ALA A 203 0.20 -16.51 -4.51
CA ALA A 203 0.70 -15.17 -4.81
C ALA A 203 1.51 -15.06 -6.13
N TYR A 204 1.66 -16.15 -6.88
CA TYR A 204 2.20 -16.13 -8.25
C TYR A 204 1.42 -15.17 -9.18
N THR A 205 0.14 -14.93 -8.89
CA THR A 205 -0.70 -13.93 -9.56
C THR A 205 -0.32 -12.48 -9.20
N VAL A 206 0.07 -12.21 -7.96
CA VAL A 206 0.55 -10.89 -7.50
C VAL A 206 1.88 -10.54 -8.17
N PHE A 207 2.73 -11.54 -8.39
CA PHE A 207 4.00 -11.36 -9.09
C PHE A 207 3.87 -10.81 -10.52
N TYR A 208 2.74 -11.04 -11.19
CA TYR A 208 2.48 -10.44 -12.50
C TYR A 208 2.39 -8.91 -12.42
N PHE A 209 1.86 -8.36 -11.31
CA PHE A 209 1.75 -6.92 -11.08
C PHE A 209 3.02 -6.30 -10.49
N VAL A 210 3.82 -7.06 -9.75
CA VAL A 210 5.13 -6.65 -9.23
C VAL A 210 6.20 -6.65 -10.32
N SER A 211 6.03 -7.45 -11.37
CA SER A 211 6.93 -7.46 -12.53
C SER A 211 6.82 -6.11 -13.25
N ALA A 212 7.85 -5.28 -13.10
CA ALA A 212 7.93 -3.97 -13.76
C ALA A 212 7.54 -4.09 -15.24
N PRO A 213 6.76 -3.14 -15.80
CA PRO A 213 6.38 -3.17 -17.22
C PRO A 213 7.66 -3.31 -18.05
N ASN A 214 7.77 -4.43 -18.76
CA ASN A 214 9.03 -4.95 -19.32
C ASN A 214 9.92 -3.85 -19.90
N LEU A 215 10.99 -3.50 -19.18
CA LEU A 215 12.14 -2.80 -19.76
C LEU A 215 12.75 -3.73 -20.81
N PRO A 216 13.10 -3.25 -22.01
CA PRO A 216 13.73 -4.10 -23.02
C PRO A 216 15.07 -4.58 -22.48
N SER A 217 15.14 -5.85 -22.08
CA SER A 217 16.39 -6.52 -21.81
C SER A 217 17.22 -6.51 -23.09
N GLU A 218 18.37 -5.82 -23.06
CA GLU A 218 19.37 -5.92 -24.12
C GLU A 218 19.79 -7.39 -24.24
N GLY A 219 19.58 -7.98 -25.42
CA GLY A 219 20.19 -9.26 -25.76
C GLY A 219 19.30 -10.36 -26.31
N GLN A 220 18.01 -10.14 -26.61
CA GLN A 220 17.24 -11.15 -27.37
C GLN A 220 16.49 -10.55 -28.57
N SER A 221 17.15 -10.69 -29.71
CA SER A 221 16.67 -10.32 -31.03
C SER A 221 15.49 -11.20 -31.49
N ILE A 222 14.51 -10.56 -32.12
CA ILE A 222 13.62 -11.08 -33.18
C ILE A 222 12.36 -11.85 -32.69
N LYS A 223 11.19 -11.21 -32.93
CA LYS A 223 9.83 -11.77 -33.04
C LYS A 223 9.12 -12.25 -31.76
N LYS A 224 8.97 -11.37 -30.75
CA LYS A 224 7.76 -11.38 -29.92
C LYS A 224 6.91 -10.17 -30.29
N LYS A 225 5.67 -10.42 -30.76
CA LYS A 225 4.63 -9.38 -30.87
C LYS A 225 4.64 -8.59 -29.56
N ARG A 226 4.79 -7.26 -29.66
CA ARG A 226 4.68 -6.32 -28.52
C ARG A 226 3.54 -6.76 -27.62
N ILE A 227 3.88 -7.30 -26.46
CA ILE A 227 2.95 -7.46 -25.35
C ILE A 227 2.80 -6.03 -24.82
N GLN A 228 1.84 -5.29 -25.36
CA GLN A 228 1.29 -4.12 -24.67
C GLN A 228 0.77 -4.66 -23.34
N GLY A 229 1.51 -4.44 -22.25
CA GLY A 229 1.03 -4.78 -20.91
C GLY A 229 -0.32 -4.10 -20.70
N SER A 230 -1.27 -4.83 -20.13
CA SER A 230 -2.51 -4.24 -19.64
C SER A 230 -2.20 -3.07 -18.70
N PRO A 231 -2.93 -1.95 -18.77
CA PRO A 231 -2.75 -0.84 -17.81
C PRO A 231 -2.93 -1.37 -16.38
N THR A 232 -1.98 -1.07 -15.50
CA THR A 232 -2.05 -1.42 -14.07
C THR A 232 -3.13 -0.58 -13.41
N SER A 233 -3.99 -1.16 -12.58
CA SER A 233 -5.02 -0.43 -11.83
C SER A 233 -4.56 -0.07 -10.41
N LEU A 234 -5.21 0.91 -9.78
CA LEU A 234 -4.95 1.27 -8.37
C LEU A 234 -5.25 0.09 -7.44
N THR A 235 -6.27 -0.71 -7.76
CA THR A 235 -6.63 -1.91 -7.01
C THR A 235 -5.52 -2.96 -7.06
N ALA A 236 -4.87 -3.13 -8.21
CA ALA A 236 -3.71 -4.02 -8.32
C ALA A 236 -2.52 -3.52 -7.47
N LEU A 237 -2.28 -2.21 -7.40
CA LEU A 237 -1.24 -1.66 -6.52
C LEU A 237 -1.56 -1.86 -5.03
N ARG A 238 -2.84 -1.75 -4.62
CA ARG A 238 -3.27 -2.05 -3.25
C ARG A 238 -3.11 -3.54 -2.91
N LEU A 239 -3.40 -4.42 -3.86
CA LEU A 239 -3.13 -5.85 -3.71
C LEU A 239 -1.64 -6.11 -3.44
N VAL A 240 -0.74 -5.46 -4.20
CA VAL A 240 0.71 -5.57 -3.99
C VAL A 240 1.12 -5.06 -2.61
N GLU A 241 0.58 -3.92 -2.16
CA GLU A 241 0.83 -3.40 -0.80
C GLU A 241 0.43 -4.43 0.28
N HIS A 242 -0.79 -4.96 0.22
CA HIS A 242 -1.27 -5.93 1.21
C HIS A 242 -0.45 -7.22 1.22
N TYR A 243 -0.07 -7.71 0.04
CA TYR A 243 0.79 -8.87 -0.09
C TYR A 243 2.18 -8.63 0.53
N LEU A 244 2.84 -7.53 0.19
CA LEU A 244 4.17 -7.22 0.73
C LEU A 244 4.15 -6.96 2.24
N SER A 245 3.07 -6.37 2.75
CA SER A 245 2.86 -6.18 4.19
C SER A 245 2.82 -7.51 4.93
N LEU A 246 2.06 -8.48 4.40
CA LEU A 246 2.02 -9.84 4.94
C LEU A 246 3.41 -10.49 4.93
N ILE A 247 4.14 -10.42 3.81
CA ILE A 247 5.49 -10.99 3.73
C ILE A 247 6.43 -10.37 4.77
N CYS A 248 6.47 -9.04 4.88
CA CYS A 248 7.33 -8.36 5.86
C CYS A 248 7.01 -8.79 7.30
N LEU A 249 5.72 -8.97 7.62
CA LEU A 249 5.29 -9.42 8.94
C LEU A 249 5.76 -10.85 9.23
N LEU A 250 5.68 -11.74 8.24
CA LEU A 250 6.07 -13.14 8.39
C LEU A 250 7.58 -13.32 8.53
N GLU A 251 8.38 -12.58 7.75
CA GLU A 251 9.84 -12.64 7.80
C GLU A 251 10.43 -12.02 9.06
N GLY A 252 9.74 -11.01 9.63
CA GLY A 252 10.15 -10.33 10.86
C GLY A 252 10.14 -11.24 12.10
N GLN A 253 9.48 -12.40 12.04
CA GLN A 253 9.27 -13.29 13.20
C GLN A 253 10.33 -14.40 13.27
N GLN A 254 10.99 -14.53 14.43
CA GLN A 254 12.13 -15.44 14.64
C GLN A 254 11.79 -16.94 14.47
N SER A 255 10.52 -17.34 14.59
CA SER A 255 10.07 -18.73 14.47
C SER A 255 10.10 -19.25 13.03
N HIS A 256 9.70 -18.43 12.04
CA HIS A 256 9.71 -18.79 10.62
C HIS A 256 11.10 -18.71 9.99
N GLN A 257 12.02 -17.93 10.57
CA GLN A 257 13.42 -17.83 10.14
C GLN A 257 14.18 -19.17 10.17
N LYS A 258 13.66 -20.17 10.91
CA LYS A 258 14.24 -21.52 11.03
C LYS A 258 13.61 -22.57 10.09
N ARG A 259 12.45 -22.31 9.48
CA ARG A 259 11.71 -23.30 8.66
C ARG A 259 11.31 -22.74 7.28
N GLY A 260 12.25 -22.83 6.33
CA GLY A 260 11.94 -23.16 4.93
C GLY A 260 11.10 -22.17 4.12
N LEU A 261 11.70 -21.02 3.76
CA LEU A 261 11.23 -20.13 2.67
C LEU A 261 12.31 -19.87 1.61
N GLN A 262 13.37 -20.69 1.54
CA GLN A 262 14.59 -20.41 0.77
C GLN A 262 14.40 -20.23 -0.75
N GLU A 263 13.43 -20.90 -1.38
CA GLU A 263 13.24 -20.82 -2.85
C GLU A 263 12.29 -19.68 -3.29
N ILE A 264 11.22 -19.41 -2.53
CA ILE A 264 10.29 -18.29 -2.79
C ILE A 264 10.99 -16.94 -2.55
N ASP A 265 11.94 -16.92 -1.61
CA ASP A 265 12.73 -15.75 -1.21
C ASP A 265 13.70 -15.26 -2.29
N LEU A 266 14.18 -16.11 -3.22
CA LEU A 266 15.10 -15.66 -4.28
C LEU A 266 14.37 -14.89 -5.40
N ASP A 267 13.27 -15.44 -5.90
CA ASP A 267 12.48 -14.81 -6.98
C ASP A 267 11.77 -13.54 -6.49
N LEU A 268 11.26 -13.53 -5.26
CA LEU A 268 10.66 -12.34 -4.64
C LEU A 268 11.66 -11.20 -4.51
N ARG A 269 12.86 -11.48 -3.99
CA ARG A 269 13.94 -10.51 -3.83
C ARG A 269 14.38 -9.90 -5.15
N GLN A 270 14.59 -10.71 -6.19
CA GLN A 270 14.98 -10.19 -7.50
C GLN A 270 13.89 -9.31 -8.13
N LYS A 271 12.63 -9.71 -8.02
CA LYS A 271 11.49 -8.90 -8.49
C LYS A 271 11.34 -7.62 -7.67
N SER A 272 11.59 -7.69 -6.36
CA SER A 272 11.60 -6.53 -5.46
C SER A 272 12.67 -5.51 -5.87
N ILE A 273 13.90 -5.96 -6.15
CA ILE A 273 14.98 -5.09 -6.63
C ILE A 273 14.64 -4.48 -8.00
N ARG A 274 14.05 -5.25 -8.92
CA ARG A 274 13.61 -4.73 -10.22
C ARG A 274 12.53 -3.66 -10.08
N LEU A 275 11.54 -3.89 -9.22
CA LEU A 275 10.48 -2.92 -8.95
C LEU A 275 11.03 -1.66 -8.27
N LEU A 276 11.93 -1.80 -7.30
CA LEU A 276 12.63 -0.66 -6.70
C LEU A 276 13.47 0.11 -7.73
N SER A 277 14.17 -0.59 -8.63
CA SER A 277 14.91 0.05 -9.73
C SER A 277 13.97 0.84 -10.63
N PHE A 278 12.77 0.32 -10.90
CA PHE A 278 11.77 1.00 -11.69
C PHE A 278 11.28 2.28 -10.98
N ILE A 279 10.91 2.17 -9.70
CA ILE A 279 10.47 3.30 -8.88
C ILE A 279 11.57 4.37 -8.77
N SER A 280 12.82 3.95 -8.59
CA SER A 280 13.97 4.85 -8.48
C SER A 280 14.27 5.60 -9.79
N LYS A 281 14.28 4.90 -10.94
CA LYS A 281 14.79 5.47 -12.21
C LYS A 281 13.75 6.28 -12.97
N GLU A 282 12.47 5.91 -12.92
CA GLU A 282 11.44 6.59 -13.72
C GLU A 282 11.23 8.04 -13.26
N ALA A 283 11.32 8.27 -11.96
CA ALA A 283 11.21 9.60 -11.35
C ALA A 283 12.37 10.55 -11.67
N GLN A 284 13.59 10.02 -11.86
CA GLN A 284 14.77 10.84 -12.18
C GLN A 284 14.70 11.48 -13.58
N HIS A 285 13.93 10.90 -14.50
CA HIS A 285 13.83 11.37 -15.89
C HIS A 285 12.58 12.22 -16.16
N ALA A 286 11.72 12.42 -15.15
CA ALA A 286 10.43 13.12 -15.29
C ALA A 286 10.57 14.63 -15.62
N GLY A 287 11.73 15.22 -15.31
CA GLY A 287 12.05 16.63 -15.61
C GLY A 287 12.69 16.88 -16.98
N GLU A 288 13.06 15.83 -17.74
CA GLU A 288 13.71 15.99 -19.05
C GLU A 288 12.66 16.05 -20.17
N PRO A 289 12.65 17.12 -21.01
CA PRO A 289 11.73 17.24 -22.13
C PRO A 289 12.11 16.30 -23.28
N SER A 290 11.90 14.99 -23.10
CA SER A 290 12.07 14.01 -24.16
C SER A 290 10.71 13.75 -24.85
N TYR A 291 10.58 14.28 -26.07
CA TYR A 291 9.35 14.34 -26.87
C TYR A 291 8.80 12.98 -27.34
N ASN A 292 9.35 11.85 -26.88
CA ASN A 292 9.05 10.51 -27.43
C ASN A 292 9.15 9.34 -26.43
N ARG A 293 9.28 9.58 -25.12
CA ARG A 293 9.29 8.46 -24.16
C ARG A 293 7.84 8.09 -23.80
N THR A 294 7.43 6.89 -24.21
CA THR A 294 6.17 6.29 -23.73
C THR A 294 6.34 6.03 -22.23
N ILE A 295 5.59 6.73 -21.38
CA ILE A 295 5.57 6.46 -19.94
C ILE A 295 5.14 5.00 -19.76
N PRO A 296 5.99 4.12 -19.20
CA PRO A 296 5.73 2.68 -19.16
C PRO A 296 4.65 2.29 -18.15
N PHE A 297 4.37 3.16 -17.17
CA PHE A 297 3.37 2.94 -16.14
C PHE A 297 2.15 3.84 -16.36
N ILE A 298 1.03 3.22 -16.72
CA ILE A 298 -0.23 3.92 -16.98
C ILE A 298 -1.29 3.33 -16.05
N CYS A 299 -1.54 4.02 -14.93
CA CYS A 299 -2.66 3.75 -14.05
C CYS A 299 -3.77 4.77 -14.28
N LEU A 300 -4.76 4.39 -15.09
CA LEU A 300 -5.87 5.27 -15.46
C LEU A 300 -7.04 5.09 -14.50
N PRO A 301 -7.85 6.15 -14.27
CA PRO A 301 -9.08 6.03 -13.53
C PRO A 301 -10.00 5.02 -14.21
N SER A 302 -10.29 3.96 -13.48
CA SER A 302 -11.16 2.83 -13.83
C SER A 302 -12.54 2.97 -13.18
N LEU A 303 -12.60 3.63 -12.01
CA LEU A 303 -13.82 3.84 -11.23
C LEU A 303 -14.34 5.29 -11.34
N LYS A 304 -15.63 5.48 -11.03
CA LYS A 304 -16.26 6.82 -11.02
C LYS A 304 -15.63 7.74 -9.98
N GLU A 305 -15.34 7.22 -8.79
CA GLU A 305 -14.68 7.95 -7.71
C GLU A 305 -13.25 8.38 -8.10
N GLU A 306 -12.53 7.54 -8.84
CA GLU A 306 -11.20 7.88 -9.37
C GLU A 306 -11.31 8.98 -10.43
N ALA A 307 -12.33 8.93 -11.28
CA ALA A 307 -12.57 9.97 -12.28
C ALA A 307 -12.98 11.32 -11.65
N GLU A 308 -13.67 11.31 -10.50
CA GLU A 308 -13.96 12.52 -9.72
C GLU A 308 -12.71 13.05 -9.02
N SER A 309 -11.92 12.15 -8.41
CA SER A 309 -10.63 12.49 -7.78
C SER A 309 -9.61 13.05 -8.78
N ASN A 310 -9.72 12.67 -10.05
CA ASN A 310 -8.87 13.24 -11.10
C ASN A 310 -9.25 14.67 -11.49
N LYS A 311 -10.42 15.17 -11.07
CA LYS A 311 -10.85 16.56 -11.32
C LYS A 311 -10.49 17.48 -10.15
N THR A 312 -10.31 16.92 -8.95
CA THR A 312 -9.91 17.66 -7.76
C THR A 312 -8.42 17.99 -7.78
N PRO A 313 -8.01 19.19 -7.33
CA PRO A 313 -6.61 19.56 -7.27
C PRO A 313 -5.81 18.66 -6.32
N SER A 314 -4.50 18.60 -6.54
CA SER A 314 -3.55 17.94 -5.63
C SER A 314 -3.62 18.54 -4.22
N PHE A 315 -3.41 17.68 -3.23
CA PHE A 315 -3.36 18.03 -1.80
C PHE A 315 -1.93 18.00 -1.24
N ILE A 316 -0.97 17.36 -1.93
CA ILE A 316 0.46 17.37 -1.57
C ILE A 316 1.24 18.43 -2.35
N CYS A 317 0.86 18.71 -3.60
CA CYS A 317 1.44 19.72 -4.48
C CYS A 317 2.98 19.61 -4.71
N SER A 318 3.60 18.44 -4.47
CA SER A 318 5.01 18.23 -4.76
C SER A 318 5.25 18.02 -6.26
N ASN A 319 6.33 18.62 -6.77
CA ASN A 319 6.75 18.46 -8.16
C ASN A 319 7.92 17.48 -8.32
N HIS A 320 8.16 16.63 -7.32
CA HIS A 320 9.28 15.69 -7.35
C HIS A 320 8.82 14.23 -7.41
N GLY A 321 9.69 13.41 -7.98
CA GLY A 321 9.53 11.97 -8.10
C GLY A 321 8.18 11.52 -8.67
N TRP A 322 7.57 10.52 -8.05
CA TRP A 322 6.31 9.95 -8.52
C TRP A 322 5.09 10.87 -8.45
N PHE A 323 5.13 11.97 -7.67
CA PHE A 323 4.07 12.98 -7.72
C PHE A 323 4.02 13.66 -9.10
N MET A 324 5.18 14.00 -9.65
CA MET A 324 5.30 14.54 -11.01
C MET A 324 5.01 13.49 -12.09
N VAL A 325 5.57 12.27 -11.97
CA VAL A 325 5.35 11.19 -12.95
C VAL A 325 3.87 10.85 -13.06
N SER A 326 3.16 10.72 -11.93
CA SER A 326 1.74 10.39 -11.90
C SER A 326 0.89 11.50 -12.52
N ALA A 327 1.21 12.77 -12.24
CA ALA A 327 0.53 13.92 -12.84
C ALA A 327 0.72 13.96 -14.37
N LEU A 328 1.94 13.71 -14.86
CA LEU A 328 2.27 13.63 -16.29
C LEU A 328 1.51 12.48 -16.98
N CYS A 329 1.47 11.31 -16.35
CA CYS A 329 0.77 10.14 -16.87
C CYS A 329 -0.72 10.44 -17.10
N LEU A 330 -1.40 11.01 -16.10
CA LEU A 330 -2.83 11.32 -16.18
C LEU A 330 -3.14 12.47 -17.17
N SER A 331 -2.23 13.45 -17.29
CA SER A 331 -2.38 14.60 -18.21
C SER A 331 -2.20 14.23 -19.68
N SER A 332 -1.38 13.22 -20.00
CA SER A 332 -1.01 12.85 -21.38
C SER A 332 -2.20 12.37 -22.24
N LYS A 333 -3.23 11.75 -21.64
CA LYS A 333 -4.37 11.19 -22.38
C LYS A 333 -5.51 12.19 -22.64
N ALA A 334 -5.62 13.27 -21.86
CA ALA A 334 -6.57 14.36 -22.16
C ALA A 334 -6.31 15.00 -23.53
N ARG A 335 -5.06 14.93 -24.02
CA ARG A 335 -4.68 15.38 -25.36
C ARG A 335 -5.05 14.38 -26.47
N VAL A 336 -5.04 13.07 -26.20
CA VAL A 336 -5.34 12.05 -27.23
C VAL A 336 -6.84 11.96 -27.52
N SER A 337 -7.70 12.10 -26.50
CA SER A 337 -9.16 12.07 -26.68
C SER A 337 -9.73 13.30 -27.41
N ASN A 338 -9.00 14.42 -27.41
CA ASN A 338 -9.44 15.67 -28.06
C ASN A 338 -8.97 15.79 -29.52
N VAL A 339 -7.97 15.01 -29.93
CA VAL A 339 -7.45 15.04 -31.31
C VAL A 339 -8.30 14.20 -32.27
N GLU A 340 -9.09 13.25 -31.77
CA GLU A 340 -9.97 12.40 -32.60
C GLU A 340 -11.27 13.09 -33.07
N LYS A 341 -11.51 14.37 -32.72
CA LYS A 341 -12.75 15.10 -33.08
C LYS A 341 -12.57 16.37 -33.92
N SER A 342 -11.40 16.64 -34.49
CA SER A 342 -11.22 17.81 -35.36
C SER A 342 -10.71 17.40 -36.73
N GLU A 343 -11.67 17.16 -37.64
CA GLU A 343 -11.41 17.23 -39.07
C GLU A 343 -11.19 18.70 -39.49
N MET A 344 -10.14 18.88 -40.29
CA MET A 344 -9.74 20.01 -41.14
C MET A 344 -8.91 21.17 -40.55
N PRO A 345 -7.73 21.46 -41.16
CA PRO A 345 -6.82 22.52 -40.74
C PRO A 345 -7.14 23.84 -41.44
N LEU A 346 -7.12 24.95 -40.70
CA LEU A 346 -6.85 26.27 -41.28
C LEU A 346 -6.00 27.09 -40.32
N VAL A 347 -4.97 27.65 -40.93
CA VAL A 347 -3.86 28.40 -40.36
C VAL A 347 -4.35 29.66 -39.65
N THR A 348 -3.95 29.83 -38.39
CA THR A 348 -3.49 31.12 -37.87
C THR A 348 -2.45 30.87 -36.78
N ARG A 349 -1.25 31.42 -37.02
CA ARG A 349 -0.20 31.58 -36.03
C ARG A 349 -0.73 32.44 -34.89
N ASP A 350 -0.68 31.91 -33.67
CA ASP A 350 -0.18 32.62 -32.50
C ASP A 350 0.45 31.58 -31.57
N LYS A 351 1.80 31.55 -31.59
CA LYS A 351 2.62 30.81 -30.63
C LYS A 351 2.71 31.67 -29.36
N GLU A 352 1.72 31.55 -28.50
CA GLU A 352 1.90 31.87 -27.08
C GLU A 352 2.22 30.59 -26.32
N ASN A 353 3.15 30.70 -25.37
CA ASN A 353 3.80 29.62 -24.66
C ASN A 353 2.81 28.74 -23.87
N ALA A 354 2.27 27.71 -24.51
CA ALA A 354 1.66 26.59 -23.78
C ALA A 354 2.78 25.71 -23.21
N SER A 355 3.42 26.18 -22.13
CA SER A 355 4.26 25.31 -21.32
C SER A 355 3.39 24.13 -20.88
N THR A 356 3.83 22.94 -21.27
CA THR A 356 3.12 21.69 -21.03
C THR A 356 3.35 21.29 -19.57
N HIS A 357 2.77 22.03 -18.63
CA HIS A 357 2.76 21.64 -17.23
C HIS A 357 1.60 20.68 -17.01
N ALA A 358 1.92 19.43 -16.67
CA ALA A 358 0.93 18.53 -16.10
C ALA A 358 0.33 19.19 -14.86
N GLN A 359 -1.00 19.09 -14.69
CA GLN A 359 -1.65 19.57 -13.49
C GLN A 359 -1.74 18.42 -12.48
N PRO A 360 -1.08 18.53 -11.31
CA PRO A 360 -1.23 17.55 -10.24
C PRO A 360 -2.68 17.50 -9.75
N THR A 361 -3.20 16.29 -9.57
CA THR A 361 -4.59 16.02 -9.14
C THR A 361 -4.59 15.19 -7.85
N HIS A 362 -5.72 15.14 -7.16
CA HIS A 362 -5.87 14.27 -5.98
C HIS A 362 -5.61 12.80 -6.33
N LEU A 363 -6.01 12.35 -7.54
CA LEU A 363 -5.70 11.00 -8.00
C LEU A 363 -4.19 10.79 -8.23
N SER A 364 -3.46 11.76 -8.80
CA SER A 364 -2.01 11.62 -8.96
C SER A 364 -1.29 11.49 -7.62
N ASP A 365 -1.77 12.19 -6.59
CA ASP A 365 -1.22 12.09 -5.24
C ASP A 365 -1.48 10.71 -4.62
N ILE A 366 -2.71 10.19 -4.73
CA ILE A 366 -3.04 8.83 -4.26
C ILE A 366 -2.12 7.79 -4.93
N LEU A 367 -1.92 7.90 -6.25
CA LEU A 367 -1.06 6.97 -6.99
C LEU A 367 0.40 7.05 -6.54
N ALA A 368 0.94 8.26 -6.39
CA ALA A 368 2.30 8.48 -5.92
C ALA A 368 2.50 7.92 -4.51
N ILE A 369 1.58 8.21 -3.58
CA ILE A 369 1.59 7.68 -2.21
C ILE A 369 1.55 6.15 -2.23
N GLN A 370 0.70 5.55 -3.06
CA GLN A 370 0.59 4.10 -3.18
C GLN A 370 1.92 3.47 -3.65
N ILE A 371 2.57 4.07 -4.64
CA ILE A 371 3.87 3.61 -5.14
C ILE A 371 4.95 3.71 -4.05
N TYR A 372 4.97 4.81 -3.30
CA TYR A 372 5.93 4.96 -2.20
C TYR A 372 5.66 4.02 -1.02
N ARG A 373 4.40 3.69 -0.72
CA ARG A 373 4.07 2.64 0.27
C ARG A 373 4.63 1.28 -0.15
N ILE A 374 4.47 0.93 -1.42
CA ILE A 374 5.09 -0.27 -2.00
C ILE A 374 6.62 -0.20 -1.85
N ALA A 375 7.26 0.92 -2.22
CA ALA A 375 8.70 1.09 -2.06
C ALA A 375 9.17 0.91 -0.61
N ALA A 376 8.45 1.48 0.37
CA ALA A 376 8.75 1.33 1.79
C ALA A 376 8.67 -0.14 2.26
N LEU A 377 7.68 -0.90 1.78
CA LEU A 377 7.54 -2.32 2.07
C LEU A 377 8.64 -3.15 1.41
N LEU A 378 8.97 -2.88 0.14
CA LEU A 378 10.07 -3.55 -0.56
C LEU A 378 11.41 -3.33 0.15
N LEU A 379 11.70 -2.09 0.58
CA LEU A 379 12.89 -1.79 1.37
C LEU A 379 12.85 -2.49 2.73
N THR A 380 11.68 -2.58 3.38
CA THR A 380 11.52 -3.30 4.65
C THR A 380 11.84 -4.78 4.51
N HIS A 381 11.27 -5.44 3.50
CA HIS A 381 11.59 -6.83 3.14
C HIS A 381 13.10 -7.03 2.98
N LEU A 382 13.75 -6.20 2.16
CA LEU A 382 15.19 -6.28 1.94
C LEU A 382 16.02 -6.00 3.21
N CYS A 383 15.60 -5.07 4.06
CA CYS A 383 16.25 -4.80 5.34
C CYS A 383 16.15 -6.01 6.29
N ILE A 384 14.99 -6.67 6.35
CA ILE A 384 14.81 -7.88 7.16
C ILE A 384 15.75 -8.98 6.67
N GLN A 385 15.82 -9.20 5.36
CA GLN A 385 16.72 -10.17 4.74
C GLN A 385 18.20 -9.87 5.02
N ALA A 386 18.62 -8.61 4.89
CA ALA A 386 19.97 -8.16 5.23
C ALA A 386 20.32 -8.41 6.71
N LYS A 387 19.38 -8.14 7.62
CA LYS A 387 19.56 -8.36 9.05
C LYS A 387 19.71 -9.85 9.38
N ILE A 388 18.86 -10.71 8.81
CA ILE A 388 18.93 -12.18 9.00
C ILE A 388 20.32 -12.72 8.64
N VAL A 389 20.88 -12.23 7.53
CA VAL A 389 22.21 -12.64 7.06
C VAL A 389 23.31 -12.13 7.98
N THR A 390 23.17 -10.91 8.50
CA THR A 390 24.10 -10.33 9.48
C THR A 390 24.12 -11.16 10.76
N ASP A 391 22.95 -11.48 11.31
CA ASP A 391 22.81 -12.25 12.55
C ASP A 391 23.42 -13.66 12.37
N ARG A 392 23.14 -14.33 11.24
CA ARG A 392 23.76 -15.63 10.91
C ARG A 392 25.28 -15.53 10.75
N ALA A 393 25.79 -14.49 10.11
CA ALA A 393 27.24 -14.31 9.95
C ALA A 393 27.94 -14.07 11.30
N GLN A 394 27.28 -13.38 12.24
CA GLN A 394 27.77 -13.23 13.61
C GLN A 394 27.77 -14.56 14.38
N GLU A 395 26.74 -15.39 14.21
CA GLU A 395 26.65 -16.72 14.85
C GLU A 395 27.70 -17.70 14.31
N VAL A 396 27.91 -17.72 12.99
CA VAL A 396 28.83 -18.66 12.31
C VAL A 396 30.28 -18.14 12.28
N GLY A 397 30.49 -16.85 12.51
CA GLY A 397 31.82 -16.21 12.51
C GLY A 397 32.41 -15.95 11.12
N HIS A 398 31.65 -16.20 10.05
CA HIS A 398 32.03 -16.00 8.65
C HIS A 398 30.79 -15.71 7.79
N ILE A 399 30.93 -14.81 6.81
CA ILE A 399 29.88 -14.50 5.82
C ILE A 399 29.94 -15.52 4.69
N ASP A 400 28.96 -16.42 4.64
CA ASP A 400 28.79 -17.30 3.47
C ASP A 400 28.26 -16.48 2.28
N LEU A 401 29.17 -16.12 1.38
CA LEU A 401 28.87 -15.35 0.16
C LEU A 401 27.92 -16.07 -0.80
N LEU A 402 27.80 -17.41 -0.72
CA LEU A 402 26.85 -18.18 -1.54
C LEU A 402 25.42 -18.09 -1.01
N CYS A 403 25.26 -17.77 0.28
CA CYS A 403 23.98 -17.52 0.92
C CYS A 403 23.66 -16.02 1.05
N PHE A 404 24.51 -15.14 0.52
CA PHE A 404 24.35 -13.71 0.65
C PHE A 404 23.22 -13.21 -0.28
N PRO A 405 22.31 -12.37 0.21
CA PRO A 405 21.16 -11.92 -0.57
C PRO A 405 21.61 -11.03 -1.72
N ASP A 406 20.97 -11.17 -2.89
CA ASP A 406 20.99 -10.11 -3.90
C ASP A 406 20.54 -8.80 -3.23
N LEU A 407 21.38 -7.78 -3.29
CA LEU A 407 21.10 -6.44 -2.74
C LEU A 407 20.84 -5.45 -3.87
N PRO A 408 20.04 -4.40 -3.62
CA PRO A 408 19.85 -3.34 -4.60
C PRO A 408 21.19 -2.65 -4.87
N MET A 409 21.45 -2.37 -6.15
CA MET A 409 22.62 -1.57 -6.54
C MET A 409 22.54 -0.16 -5.92
N PRO A 410 23.68 0.47 -5.58
CA PRO A 410 23.69 1.78 -4.93
C PRO A 410 22.94 2.88 -5.71
N ASP A 411 22.95 2.84 -7.05
CA ASP A 411 22.22 3.80 -7.90
C ASP A 411 20.70 3.78 -7.67
N ILE A 412 20.13 2.61 -7.37
CA ILE A 412 18.71 2.45 -7.01
C ILE A 412 18.43 3.11 -5.65
N LEU A 413 19.33 2.92 -4.69
CA LEU A 413 19.17 3.51 -3.35
C LEU A 413 19.33 5.03 -3.41
N HIS A 414 20.34 5.52 -4.12
CA HIS A 414 20.59 6.95 -4.30
C HIS A 414 19.41 7.65 -4.95
N GLY A 415 18.81 7.06 -5.99
CA GLY A 415 17.66 7.66 -6.64
C GLY A 415 16.41 7.75 -5.74
N LEU A 416 16.23 6.83 -4.79
CA LEU A 416 15.17 6.93 -3.79
C LEU A 416 15.50 7.97 -2.71
N GLN A 417 16.76 8.03 -2.26
CA GLN A 417 17.22 9.05 -1.31
C GLN A 417 16.97 10.46 -1.85
N ASP A 418 17.37 10.72 -3.10
CA ASP A 418 17.23 12.04 -3.71
C ASP A 418 15.76 12.46 -3.88
N GLN A 419 14.91 11.52 -4.32
CA GLN A 419 13.47 11.75 -4.43
C GLN A 419 12.83 12.08 -3.08
N THR A 420 13.11 11.27 -2.06
CA THR A 420 12.49 11.42 -0.73
C THR A 420 12.91 12.73 -0.08
N ILE A 421 14.18 13.11 -0.17
CA ILE A 421 14.68 14.39 0.33
C ILE A 421 13.97 15.55 -0.38
N ALA A 422 13.93 15.55 -1.71
CA ALA A 422 13.32 16.62 -2.48
C ALA A 422 11.83 16.78 -2.16
N ILE A 423 11.09 15.68 -2.01
CA ILE A 423 9.67 15.69 -1.66
C ILE A 423 9.45 16.27 -0.26
N VAL A 424 10.23 15.84 0.74
CA VAL A 424 10.08 16.39 2.10
C VAL A 424 10.38 17.88 2.12
N LEU A 425 11.41 18.34 1.40
CA LEU A 425 11.74 19.76 1.31
C LEU A 425 10.61 20.56 0.66
N ASP A 426 10.04 20.08 -0.46
CA ASP A 426 8.88 20.68 -1.13
C ASP A 426 7.68 20.82 -0.19
N VAL A 427 7.32 19.74 0.49
CA VAL A 427 6.13 19.68 1.35
C VAL A 427 6.31 20.56 2.58
N CYS A 428 7.48 20.50 3.22
CA CYS A 428 7.83 21.37 4.33
C CYS A 428 7.82 22.84 3.89
N GLU A 429 8.40 23.18 2.72
CA GLU A 429 8.42 24.55 2.20
C GLU A 429 7.01 25.09 1.92
N ALA A 430 6.15 24.28 1.31
CA ALA A 430 4.75 24.64 1.08
C ALA A 430 4.00 24.90 2.40
N SER A 431 4.35 24.18 3.47
CA SER A 431 3.77 24.33 4.80
C SER A 431 4.39 25.43 5.66
N LYS A 432 5.36 26.22 5.17
CA LYS A 432 5.93 27.33 5.97
C LYS A 432 4.93 28.44 6.29
N SER A 433 3.88 28.57 5.47
CA SER A 433 2.87 29.63 5.59
C SER A 433 1.58 29.20 6.28
N SER A 434 1.41 27.92 6.60
CA SER A 434 0.19 27.35 7.19
C SER A 434 0.48 26.07 7.97
N THR A 435 -0.38 25.68 8.92
CA THR A 435 -0.23 24.39 9.60
C THR A 435 -0.27 23.25 8.58
N MET A 436 0.75 22.37 8.62
CA MET A 436 0.84 21.21 7.73
C MET A 436 -0.40 20.32 7.92
N SER A 437 -0.98 19.85 6.81
CA SER A 437 -2.11 18.90 6.86
C SER A 437 -1.64 17.54 7.36
N THR A 438 -2.56 16.77 7.96
CA THR A 438 -2.29 15.42 8.44
C THR A 438 -1.81 14.48 7.33
N GLU A 439 -2.31 14.67 6.11
CA GLU A 439 -1.92 13.91 4.93
C GLU A 439 -0.50 14.27 4.49
N ALA A 440 -0.15 15.56 4.45
CA ALA A 440 1.20 16.02 4.14
C ALA A 440 2.22 15.51 5.17
N GLU A 441 1.86 15.54 6.45
CA GLU A 441 2.67 14.97 7.53
C GLU A 441 2.90 13.47 7.31
N SER A 442 1.84 12.71 7.02
CA SER A 442 1.93 11.27 6.76
C SER A 442 2.84 10.94 5.57
N VAL A 443 2.84 11.80 4.53
CA VAL A 443 3.72 11.67 3.38
C VAL A 443 5.16 11.93 3.78
N CYS A 444 5.44 12.98 4.56
CA CYS A 444 6.78 13.26 5.08
C CYS A 444 7.31 12.10 5.93
N LEU A 445 6.49 11.52 6.81
CA LEU A 445 6.85 10.35 7.60
C LEU A 445 7.18 9.14 6.71
N LEU A 446 6.36 8.86 5.71
CA LEU A 446 6.61 7.79 4.74
C LEU A 446 7.94 8.01 3.98
N MET A 447 8.20 9.24 3.51
CA MET A 447 9.44 9.58 2.81
C MET A 447 10.66 9.40 3.72
N LEU A 448 10.59 9.85 4.97
CA LEU A 448 11.67 9.69 5.95
C LEU A 448 11.94 8.23 6.30
N GLN A 449 10.90 7.38 6.37
CA GLN A 449 11.06 5.93 6.54
C GLN A 449 11.75 5.26 5.35
N ILE A 450 11.40 5.65 4.12
CA ILE A 450 12.07 5.18 2.90
C ILE A 450 13.53 5.61 2.92
N LEU A 451 13.80 6.87 3.26
CA LEU A 451 15.15 7.41 3.37
C LEU A 451 16.00 6.63 4.38
N GLU A 452 15.49 6.40 5.59
CA GLU A 452 16.18 5.63 6.62
C GLU A 452 16.52 4.20 6.15
N LYS A 453 15.54 3.48 5.59
CA LYS A 453 15.76 2.10 5.11
C LYS A 453 16.71 2.05 3.92
N SER A 454 16.66 3.03 3.03
CA SER A 454 17.60 3.13 1.91
C SER A 454 19.04 3.33 2.38
N PHE A 455 19.26 4.18 3.40
CA PHE A 455 20.57 4.36 4.03
C PHE A 455 21.03 3.09 4.76
N TYR A 456 20.12 2.39 5.44
CA TYR A 456 20.44 1.12 6.07
C TYR A 456 20.94 0.07 5.07
N LEU A 457 20.26 -0.07 3.93
CA LEU A 457 20.70 -0.98 2.87
C LEU A 457 21.99 -0.52 2.20
N GLU A 458 22.19 0.79 1.99
CA GLU A 458 23.45 1.32 1.47
C GLU A 458 24.62 0.96 2.40
N PHE A 459 24.42 1.14 3.71
CA PHE A 459 25.41 0.77 4.72
C PHE A 459 25.76 -0.71 4.61
N PHE A 460 24.73 -1.54 4.50
CA PHE A 460 24.90 -2.97 4.38
C PHE A 460 25.64 -3.37 3.09
N VAL A 461 25.32 -2.77 1.94
CA VAL A 461 26.03 -2.98 0.67
C VAL A 461 27.50 -2.58 0.79
N MET A 462 27.80 -1.43 1.41
CA MET A 462 29.18 -0.97 1.57
C MET A 462 30.00 -1.88 2.49
N GLN A 463 29.41 -2.31 3.62
CA GLN A 463 30.09 -3.21 4.56
C GLN A 463 30.32 -4.60 3.99
N SER A 464 29.34 -5.16 3.29
CA SER A 464 29.42 -6.52 2.75
C SER A 464 30.30 -6.63 1.50
N CYS A 465 30.30 -5.62 0.64
CA CYS A 465 31.06 -5.62 -0.60
C CYS A 465 32.41 -4.88 -0.50
N ASP A 466 32.78 -4.36 0.67
CA ASP A 466 33.96 -3.49 0.91
C ASP A 466 34.05 -2.32 -0.10
N ILE A 467 32.89 -1.74 -0.42
CA ILE A 467 32.76 -0.61 -1.35
C ILE A 467 32.82 0.68 -0.54
N ARG A 468 33.67 1.62 -0.96
CA ARG A 468 33.72 2.97 -0.38
C ARG A 468 32.73 3.90 -1.08
N PRO A 469 32.09 4.84 -0.35
CA PRO A 469 31.24 5.85 -0.97
C PRO A 469 32.03 6.70 -1.97
N VAL A 470 31.41 7.05 -3.09
CA VAL A 470 32.00 7.95 -4.10
C VAL A 470 32.04 9.36 -3.53
N LEU A 471 33.23 9.99 -3.52
CA LEU A 471 33.45 11.31 -2.91
C LEU A 471 32.43 12.39 -3.36
N GLY A 472 32.11 12.46 -4.65
CA GLY A 472 31.12 13.43 -5.16
C GLY A 472 29.71 13.23 -4.57
N ARG A 473 29.29 11.97 -4.38
CA ARG A 473 28.00 11.64 -3.75
C ARG A 473 27.97 12.10 -2.30
N VAL A 474 29.07 11.94 -1.57
CA VAL A 474 29.18 12.34 -0.15
C VAL A 474 28.93 13.84 0.00
N ASP A 475 29.51 14.68 -0.87
CA ASP A 475 29.37 16.13 -0.78
C ASP A 475 27.93 16.60 -1.09
N ASP A 476 27.32 16.02 -2.13
CA ASP A 476 25.95 16.35 -2.52
C ASP A 476 24.94 15.94 -1.45
N ILE A 477 25.02 14.69 -0.97
CA ILE A 477 24.10 14.19 0.07
C ILE A 477 24.31 14.92 1.40
N SER A 478 25.55 15.35 1.71
CA SER A 478 25.84 16.18 2.90
C SER A 478 25.09 17.51 2.89
N ARG A 479 24.98 18.13 1.72
CA ARG A 479 24.29 19.42 1.55
C ARG A 479 22.80 19.22 1.70
N GLU A 480 22.27 18.19 1.05
CA GLU A 480 20.85 17.85 1.03
C GLU A 480 20.32 17.42 2.41
N ILE A 481 21.04 16.53 3.11
CA ILE A 481 20.70 16.11 4.48
C ILE A 481 20.68 17.31 5.44
N ARG A 482 21.61 18.27 5.30
CA ARG A 482 21.61 19.47 6.15
C ARG A 482 20.36 20.31 5.95
N SER A 483 19.96 20.51 4.70
CA SER A 483 18.70 21.20 4.37
C SER A 483 17.52 20.44 4.96
N LEU A 484 17.46 19.11 4.78
CA LEU A 484 16.41 18.26 5.31
C LEU A 484 16.28 18.40 6.83
N ILE A 485 17.38 18.21 7.58
CA ILE A 485 17.37 18.30 9.05
C ILE A 485 16.88 19.69 9.51
N LYS A 486 17.29 20.75 8.82
CA LYS A 486 16.87 22.13 9.16
C LYS A 486 15.38 22.35 8.96
N GLU A 487 14.81 21.83 7.88
CA GLU A 487 13.37 21.98 7.60
C GLU A 487 12.53 21.07 8.51
N VAL A 488 12.92 19.81 8.68
CA VAL A 488 12.20 18.84 9.52
C VAL A 488 12.18 19.27 11.00
N LYS A 489 13.25 19.88 11.52
CA LYS A 489 13.29 20.42 12.90
C LYS A 489 12.23 21.50 13.17
N GLN A 490 11.65 22.13 12.15
CA GLN A 490 10.60 23.13 12.34
C GLN A 490 9.22 22.49 12.60
N HIS A 491 9.10 21.16 12.46
CA HIS A 491 7.87 20.42 12.61
C HIS A 491 7.98 19.38 13.74
N GLU A 492 7.32 19.62 14.87
CA GLU A 492 7.41 18.81 16.10
C GLU A 492 7.13 17.32 15.86
N HIS A 493 6.15 16.98 15.03
CA HIS A 493 5.77 15.59 14.76
C HIS A 493 6.79 14.80 13.92
N LEU A 494 7.62 15.49 13.13
CA LEU A 494 8.62 14.84 12.28
C LEU A 494 10.00 14.72 12.97
N GLU A 495 10.24 15.50 14.02
CA GLU A 495 11.50 15.53 14.75
C GLU A 495 11.95 14.15 15.29
N PRO A 496 11.07 13.27 15.81
CA PRO A 496 11.48 11.95 16.31
C PRO A 496 12.21 11.09 15.27
N MET A 497 11.82 11.21 13.99
CA MET A 497 12.44 10.47 12.88
C MET A 497 13.88 10.90 12.59
N LEU A 498 14.30 12.10 13.04
CA LEU A 498 15.67 12.58 12.85
C LEU A 498 16.67 11.82 13.72
N ALA A 499 16.23 11.23 14.85
CA ALA A 499 17.13 10.52 15.76
C ALA A 499 17.69 9.24 15.12
N SER A 500 16.82 8.39 14.55
CA SER A 500 17.24 7.17 13.84
C SER A 500 18.05 7.51 12.59
N LEU A 501 17.60 8.51 11.83
CA LEU A 501 18.27 8.94 10.61
C LEU A 501 19.71 9.45 10.88
N ARG A 502 19.93 10.22 11.96
CA ARG A 502 21.28 10.65 12.35
C ARG A 502 22.19 9.48 12.70
N GLN A 503 21.67 8.46 13.37
CA GLN A 503 22.45 7.27 13.73
C GLN A 503 22.94 6.53 12.49
N ILE A 504 22.07 6.30 11.49
CA ILE A 504 22.50 5.59 10.28
C ILE A 504 23.45 6.43 9.41
N ILE A 505 23.22 7.74 9.33
CA ILE A 505 24.11 8.66 8.61
C ILE A 505 25.51 8.70 9.25
N LEU A 506 25.60 8.66 10.59
CA LEU A 506 26.89 8.59 11.29
C LEU A 506 27.70 7.36 10.91
N LEU A 507 27.03 6.22 10.73
CA LEU A 507 27.66 4.95 10.36
C LEU A 507 28.13 4.96 8.89
N LEU A 508 27.33 5.55 8.00
CA LEU A 508 27.63 5.67 6.57
C LEU A 508 28.72 6.71 6.27
N TYR A 509 28.60 7.88 6.88
CA TYR A 509 29.36 9.07 6.56
C TYR A 509 29.92 9.70 7.85
N PRO A 510 30.92 9.07 8.49
CA PRO A 510 31.45 9.53 9.77
C PRO A 510 32.03 10.95 9.73
N GLY A 511 32.45 11.44 8.55
CA GLY A 511 32.93 12.81 8.33
C GLY A 511 31.85 13.88 8.26
N LEU A 512 30.58 13.51 8.00
CA LEU A 512 29.46 14.43 7.78
C LEU A 512 29.14 15.23 9.05
N ILE A 513 29.14 14.57 10.22
CA ILE A 513 28.66 15.16 11.48
C ILE A 513 29.70 16.05 12.15
N GLN A 514 30.99 15.82 11.90
CA GLN A 514 32.05 16.74 12.36
C GLN A 514 31.91 18.14 11.73
N THR A 515 31.25 18.23 10.56
CA THR A 515 30.94 19.50 9.88
C THR A 515 29.53 20.03 10.18
N ILE A 516 28.63 19.20 10.71
CA ILE A 516 27.24 19.59 11.06
C ILE A 516 27.18 20.28 12.42
N GLY A 517 28.14 20.02 13.32
CA GLY A 517 28.25 20.70 14.60
C GLY A 517 27.11 20.32 15.57
N TYR A 518 27.44 20.26 16.86
CA TYR A 518 26.47 20.14 17.95
C TYR A 518 25.40 21.26 17.83
N MET A 519 24.16 20.90 17.47
CA MET A 519 22.93 21.63 17.80
C MET A 519 21.74 20.68 17.90
#